data_AF-A0A359EHU5-F1
#
_entry.id   AF-A0A359EHU5-F1
#
_cell.length_a   1.000
_cell.length_b   1.000
_cell.length_c   1.000
_cell.angle_alpha   90.00
_cell.angle_beta   90.00
_cell.angle_gamma   90.00
#
_symmetry.space_group_name_H-M   'P 1'
#
loop_
_entity.id
_entity.type
_entity.pdbx_description
1 polymer ?
#
loop_
_entity_poly.entity_id
_entity_poly.type
_entity_poly.pdbx_seq_one_letter_code
_entity_poly.pdbx_strand_id
1 'polypeptide(L)'
;MKKVIWIASLGLLGILLFTACAAPAEPVPPATVDPAEVAVQVNATLTALAPMATSTSTPTSEPSPTAEPTATPTEIPPTDTPTPTATPVPVAGDPAALLGKPSGVDNFDTFNNWTLFDNKCFKSEITGTQYSVTAKGLAGIACWEFSWPLLENFYLETTVEMPVVCLPEDRFGIIFRAPDNDRGYLYGYTCDGRYTLTAWDGVETTTVLVPPAATSAIDTSPGAKNRMGLLVSGADYYLYANGYFLAQALDVTYFDPGKLGYFVRAATEEPFTVAYDKLKIWV
;
A
#
# COMPACT_ATOMS: atom_id res chain seq x y z
N MET A 1 -43.05 77.19 -12.49
CA MET A 1 -42.69 76.87 -13.89
C MET A 1 -42.23 75.42 -13.94
N LYS A 2 -42.81 74.64 -14.88
CA LYS A 2 -42.35 73.38 -15.52
C LYS A 2 -41.72 72.29 -14.62
N LYS A 3 -42.44 71.18 -14.36
CA LYS A 3 -42.42 69.87 -15.09
C LYS A 3 -41.08 69.14 -14.89
N VAL A 4 -40.98 67.83 -14.63
CA VAL A 4 -41.49 66.69 -15.41
C VAL A 4 -41.35 65.42 -14.55
N ILE A 5 -42.35 64.54 -14.62
CA ILE A 5 -42.39 63.16 -14.12
C ILE A 5 -41.62 62.25 -15.10
N TRP A 6 -40.74 61.36 -14.63
CA TRP A 6 -40.21 60.27 -15.45
C TRP A 6 -40.50 58.90 -14.82
N ILE A 7 -41.28 58.15 -15.57
CA ILE A 7 -41.66 56.75 -15.42
C ILE A 7 -40.46 55.90 -15.85
N ALA A 8 -40.00 54.98 -15.01
CA ALA A 8 -39.03 53.96 -15.40
C ALA A 8 -39.77 52.63 -15.61
N SER A 9 -39.82 52.22 -16.87
CA SER A 9 -40.53 51.05 -17.38
C SER A 9 -39.97 49.72 -16.85
N LEU A 10 -40.88 48.84 -16.44
CA LEU A 10 -40.68 47.41 -16.25
C LEU A 10 -40.28 46.78 -17.60
N GLY A 11 -39.03 46.33 -17.71
CA GLY A 11 -38.56 45.49 -18.81
C GLY A 11 -38.92 44.02 -18.53
N LEU A 12 -39.97 43.54 -19.19
CA LEU A 12 -40.36 42.14 -19.21
C LEU A 12 -39.39 41.38 -20.14
N LEU A 13 -38.34 40.77 -19.57
CA LEU A 13 -37.41 39.93 -20.31
C LEU A 13 -38.06 38.56 -20.53
N GLY A 14 -38.61 38.34 -21.73
CA GLY A 14 -39.14 37.06 -22.17
C GLY A 14 -38.03 36.01 -22.29
N ILE A 15 -38.07 35.01 -21.42
CA ILE A 15 -37.21 33.82 -21.49
C ILE A 15 -37.81 32.90 -22.56
N LEU A 16 -37.15 32.84 -23.72
CA LEU A 16 -37.35 31.82 -24.74
C LEU A 16 -36.82 30.47 -24.21
N LEU A 17 -37.72 29.59 -23.79
CA LEU A 17 -37.43 28.19 -23.50
C LEU A 17 -37.30 27.43 -24.82
N PHE A 18 -36.08 27.16 -25.26
CA PHE A 18 -35.81 26.15 -26.29
C PHE A 18 -35.90 24.76 -25.65
N THR A 19 -37.04 24.10 -25.79
CA THR A 19 -37.18 22.67 -25.53
C THR A 19 -36.51 21.88 -26.65
N ALA A 20 -35.27 21.45 -26.42
CA ALA A 20 -34.62 20.44 -27.26
C ALA A 20 -35.25 19.08 -26.93
N CYS A 21 -36.02 18.54 -27.87
CA CYS A 21 -36.53 17.18 -27.83
C CYS A 21 -35.35 16.22 -28.06
N ALA A 22 -34.86 15.58 -27.00
CA ALA A 22 -33.94 14.46 -27.11
C ALA A 22 -34.74 13.22 -27.50
N ALA A 23 -34.53 12.74 -28.73
CA ALA A 23 -35.08 11.46 -29.17
C ALA A 23 -34.48 10.31 -28.32
N PRO A 24 -35.27 9.29 -27.94
CA PRO A 24 -34.74 8.14 -27.21
C PRO A 24 -33.80 7.34 -28.12
N ALA A 25 -32.59 7.06 -27.63
CA ALA A 25 -31.65 6.16 -28.28
C ALA A 25 -32.24 4.74 -28.29
N GLU A 26 -32.33 4.13 -29.46
CA GLU A 26 -32.72 2.73 -29.58
C GLU A 26 -31.64 1.82 -28.97
N PRO A 27 -32.02 0.76 -28.25
CA PRO A 27 -31.07 -0.20 -27.71
C PRO A 27 -30.43 -1.01 -28.84
N VAL A 28 -29.10 -0.94 -28.94
CA VAL A 28 -28.30 -1.79 -29.82
C VAL A 28 -28.39 -3.23 -29.31
N PRO A 29 -28.81 -4.21 -30.12
CA PRO A 29 -28.84 -5.61 -29.70
C PRO A 29 -27.40 -6.14 -29.49
N PRO A 30 -27.19 -7.02 -28.50
CA PRO A 30 -25.88 -7.63 -28.28
C PRO A 30 -25.48 -8.50 -29.47
N ALA A 31 -24.22 -8.36 -29.91
CA ALA A 31 -23.64 -9.24 -30.91
C ALA A 31 -23.61 -10.68 -30.38
N THR A 32 -24.37 -11.56 -31.01
CA THR A 32 -24.31 -13.01 -30.79
C THR A 32 -23.03 -13.54 -31.41
N VAL A 33 -22.06 -13.91 -30.56
CA VAL A 33 -20.86 -14.62 -30.99
C VAL A 33 -21.20 -16.10 -31.09
N ASP A 34 -21.14 -16.66 -32.29
CA ASP A 34 -21.35 -18.07 -32.57
C ASP A 34 -20.14 -18.89 -32.05
N PRO A 35 -20.32 -19.86 -31.13
CA PRO A 35 -19.22 -20.63 -30.54
C PRO A 35 -18.51 -21.60 -31.49
N ALA A 36 -18.91 -21.67 -32.76
CA ALA A 36 -18.43 -22.70 -33.69
C ALA A 36 -17.16 -22.34 -34.50
N GLU A 37 -16.60 -21.13 -34.38
CA GLU A 37 -15.52 -20.65 -35.30
C GLU A 37 -14.11 -20.54 -34.68
N VAL A 38 -13.86 -21.13 -33.50
CA VAL A 38 -12.53 -21.06 -32.81
C VAL A 38 -11.75 -22.39 -32.87
N ALA A 39 -12.07 -23.29 -33.80
CA ALA A 39 -11.47 -24.63 -33.85
C ALA A 39 -10.58 -24.94 -35.09
N VAL A 40 -10.21 -23.96 -35.93
CA VAL A 40 -9.60 -24.27 -37.25
C VAL A 40 -8.26 -23.56 -37.56
N GLN A 41 -7.58 -22.96 -36.58
CA GLN A 41 -6.31 -22.23 -36.82
C GLN A 41 -5.10 -22.75 -36.02
N VAL A 42 -5.01 -24.06 -35.75
CA VAL A 42 -3.78 -24.68 -35.19
C VAL A 42 -3.48 -26.00 -35.92
N ASN A 43 -3.32 -25.98 -37.24
CA ASN A 43 -2.90 -27.21 -37.95
C ASN A 43 -2.09 -26.98 -39.25
N ALA A 44 -1.32 -25.89 -39.36
CA ALA A 44 -0.61 -25.58 -40.60
C ALA A 44 0.84 -25.07 -40.41
N THR A 45 1.64 -25.73 -39.56
CA THR A 45 3.09 -25.47 -39.55
C THR A 45 3.88 -26.68 -39.04
N LEU A 46 3.98 -27.75 -39.83
CA LEU A 46 5.00 -28.80 -39.63
C LEU A 46 5.14 -29.65 -40.91
N THR A 47 5.60 -29.02 -41.99
CA THR A 47 6.04 -29.74 -43.19
C THR A 47 7.33 -29.13 -43.74
N ALA A 48 8.48 -29.62 -43.27
CA ALA A 48 9.76 -29.51 -43.97
C ALA A 48 10.77 -30.50 -43.35
N LEU A 49 10.64 -31.79 -43.67
CA LEU A 49 11.72 -32.77 -43.49
C LEU A 49 12.35 -33.03 -44.87
N ALA A 50 13.54 -32.48 -45.08
CA ALA A 50 14.45 -32.91 -46.14
C ALA A 50 15.50 -33.86 -45.53
N PRO A 51 15.87 -34.96 -46.20
CA PRO A 51 16.88 -35.88 -45.68
C PRO A 51 18.28 -35.33 -46.00
N MET A 52 19.07 -35.05 -44.96
CA MET A 52 20.48 -34.70 -45.11
C MET A 52 21.34 -35.95 -44.91
N ALA A 53 22.27 -36.14 -45.83
CA ALA A 53 23.08 -37.35 -46.01
C ALA A 53 23.94 -37.70 -44.78
N THR A 54 24.01 -38.99 -44.49
CA THR A 54 24.84 -39.61 -43.45
C THR A 54 26.31 -39.59 -43.89
N SER A 55 27.15 -38.81 -43.21
CA SER A 55 28.60 -38.96 -43.25
C SER A 55 29.07 -39.77 -42.05
N THR A 56 29.52 -41.00 -42.32
CA THR A 56 30.19 -41.87 -41.35
C THR A 56 31.58 -41.33 -41.07
N SER A 57 31.85 -40.86 -39.85
CA SER A 57 33.20 -40.58 -39.36
C SER A 57 33.76 -41.80 -38.60
N THR A 58 34.99 -42.16 -38.95
CA THR A 58 35.83 -43.19 -38.33
C THR A 58 36.23 -42.77 -36.91
N PRO A 59 36.30 -43.68 -35.92
CA PRO A 59 36.78 -43.31 -34.59
C PRO A 59 38.30 -43.09 -34.60
N THR A 60 38.73 -41.88 -34.24
CA THR A 60 40.12 -41.56 -33.93
C THR A 60 40.41 -41.98 -32.49
N SER A 61 41.51 -42.70 -32.26
CA SER A 61 41.94 -43.14 -30.93
C SER A 61 42.30 -41.94 -30.05
N GLU A 62 41.60 -41.83 -28.92
CA GLU A 62 41.82 -40.86 -27.85
C GLU A 62 43.14 -41.15 -27.12
N PRO A 63 44.00 -40.15 -26.85
CA PRO A 63 45.19 -40.36 -26.04
C PRO A 63 44.82 -40.53 -24.56
N SER A 64 45.49 -41.49 -23.92
CA SER A 64 45.40 -41.80 -22.49
C SER A 64 45.61 -40.54 -21.61
N PRO A 65 44.83 -40.34 -20.54
CA PRO A 65 45.03 -39.21 -19.63
C PRO A 65 46.35 -39.36 -18.85
N THR A 66 47.17 -38.31 -18.92
CA THR A 66 48.31 -38.09 -18.02
C THR A 66 47.77 -37.82 -16.62
N ALA A 67 48.28 -38.51 -15.60
CA ALA A 67 47.91 -38.29 -14.21
C ALA A 67 48.26 -36.85 -13.78
N GLU A 68 47.24 -36.07 -13.43
CA GLU A 68 47.35 -34.74 -12.86
C GLU A 68 47.77 -34.85 -11.38
N PRO A 69 48.63 -33.95 -10.85
CA PRO A 69 49.06 -34.01 -9.46
C PRO A 69 47.87 -33.81 -8.52
N THR A 70 47.73 -34.72 -7.56
CA THR A 70 46.76 -34.65 -6.47
C THR A 70 46.99 -33.36 -5.66
N ALA A 71 46.04 -32.44 -5.71
CA ALA A 71 46.04 -31.27 -4.84
C ALA A 71 45.83 -31.72 -3.38
N THR A 72 46.76 -31.32 -2.52
CA THR A 72 46.62 -31.41 -1.06
C THR A 72 45.32 -30.69 -0.63
N PRO A 73 44.50 -31.29 0.25
CA PRO A 73 43.31 -30.61 0.77
C PRO A 73 43.72 -29.35 1.55
N THR A 74 43.34 -28.18 1.06
CA THR A 74 43.36 -26.95 1.84
C THR A 74 42.24 -27.05 2.87
N GLU A 75 42.56 -26.97 4.16
CA GLU A 75 41.56 -26.84 5.23
C GLU A 75 40.70 -25.60 4.95
N ILE A 76 39.42 -25.83 4.70
CA ILE A 76 38.44 -24.76 4.60
C ILE A 76 38.22 -24.27 6.03
N PRO A 77 38.43 -22.98 6.35
CA PRO A 77 38.12 -22.47 7.68
C PRO A 77 36.63 -22.71 7.98
N PRO A 78 36.26 -22.99 9.24
CA PRO A 78 34.87 -23.21 9.59
C PRO A 78 34.05 -21.99 9.18
N THR A 79 33.05 -22.20 8.33
CA THR A 79 32.04 -21.19 8.02
C THR A 79 31.29 -20.88 9.31
N ASP A 80 31.36 -19.64 9.77
CA ASP A 80 30.56 -19.15 10.90
C ASP A 80 29.08 -19.46 10.61
N THR A 81 28.56 -20.50 11.26
CA THR A 81 27.14 -20.81 11.22
C THR A 81 26.45 -19.67 11.98
N PRO A 82 25.52 -18.92 11.36
CA PRO A 82 24.84 -17.85 12.06
C PRO A 82 24.17 -18.44 13.30
N THR A 83 24.58 -17.96 14.48
CA THR A 83 23.93 -18.31 15.74
C THR A 83 22.47 -17.91 15.62
N PRO A 84 21.49 -18.75 16.01
CA PRO A 84 20.09 -18.37 15.99
C PRO A 84 19.90 -17.16 16.91
N THR A 85 19.70 -15.98 16.31
CA THR A 85 19.28 -14.78 17.02
C THR A 85 17.95 -15.09 17.69
N ALA A 86 17.83 -14.83 18.99
CA ALA A 86 16.59 -15.03 19.72
C ALA A 86 15.45 -14.32 18.98
N THR A 87 14.41 -15.06 18.61
CA THR A 87 13.17 -14.47 18.09
C THR A 87 12.69 -13.44 19.12
N PRO A 88 12.49 -12.16 18.75
CA PRO A 88 11.93 -11.19 19.67
C PRO A 88 10.62 -11.75 20.22
N VAL A 89 10.41 -11.64 21.53
CA VAL A 89 9.17 -12.08 22.15
C VAL A 89 8.18 -10.91 22.01
N PRO A 90 6.90 -11.13 21.68
CA PRO A 90 5.91 -10.06 21.73
C PRO A 90 5.99 -9.37 23.08
N VAL A 91 6.03 -8.04 23.06
CA VAL A 91 6.15 -7.26 24.28
C VAL A 91 4.85 -7.45 25.07
N ALA A 92 4.95 -8.08 26.24
CA ALA A 92 3.79 -8.32 27.10
C ALA A 92 3.33 -6.99 27.72
N GLY A 93 2.14 -6.51 27.34
CA GLY A 93 1.58 -5.23 27.79
C GLY A 93 1.79 -4.11 26.75
N ASP A 94 1.59 -2.86 27.17
CA ASP A 94 1.73 -1.69 26.29
C ASP A 94 3.22 -1.39 26.03
N PRO A 95 3.72 -1.51 24.78
CA PRO A 95 5.13 -1.28 24.49
C PRO A 95 5.62 0.13 24.86
N ALA A 96 4.77 1.16 24.74
CA ALA A 96 5.15 2.53 25.09
C ALA A 96 5.45 2.67 26.60
N ALA A 97 4.73 1.94 27.44
CA ALA A 97 4.95 1.95 28.89
C ALA A 97 6.29 1.29 29.27
N LEU A 98 6.75 0.31 28.50
CA LEU A 98 7.98 -0.43 28.75
C LEU A 98 9.22 0.27 28.17
N LEU A 99 9.07 0.90 27.01
CA LEU A 99 10.16 1.60 26.33
C LEU A 99 10.45 3.00 26.93
N GLY A 100 9.51 3.57 27.67
CA GLY A 100 9.69 4.88 28.30
C GLY A 100 9.64 6.03 27.30
N LYS A 101 10.60 6.97 27.39
CA LYS A 101 10.56 8.21 26.58
C LYS A 101 10.92 7.92 25.11
N PRO A 102 10.11 8.39 24.13
CA PRO A 102 10.43 8.22 22.71
C PRO A 102 11.69 8.98 22.29
N SER A 103 12.40 8.43 21.30
CA SER A 103 13.55 9.03 20.64
C SER A 103 13.13 10.26 19.81
N GLY A 104 11.92 10.24 19.23
CA GLY A 104 11.35 11.35 18.48
C GLY A 104 9.84 11.48 18.66
N VAL A 105 9.35 12.73 18.61
CA VAL A 105 7.92 13.04 18.64
C VAL A 105 7.63 14.10 17.58
N ASP A 106 6.66 13.82 16.72
CA ASP A 106 6.02 14.80 15.85
C ASP A 106 4.60 15.08 16.36
N ASN A 107 4.37 16.30 16.83
CA ASN A 107 3.06 16.76 17.30
C ASN A 107 2.19 17.30 16.16
N PHE A 108 2.70 17.31 14.93
CA PHE A 108 2.08 17.95 13.78
C PHE A 108 1.82 19.46 13.98
N ASP A 109 2.67 20.14 14.75
CA ASP A 109 2.61 21.60 14.95
C ASP A 109 3.16 22.37 13.73
N THR A 110 3.93 21.68 12.87
CA THR A 110 4.55 22.25 11.67
C THR A 110 4.54 21.23 10.54
N PHE A 111 4.65 21.69 9.30
CA PHE A 111 4.79 20.82 8.13
C PHE A 111 6.22 20.36 7.87
N ASN A 112 7.20 20.70 8.71
CA ASN A 112 8.61 20.45 8.39
C ASN A 112 8.84 19.00 7.97
N ASN A 113 8.30 18.03 8.73
CA ASN A 113 8.45 16.59 8.52
C ASN A 113 7.68 16.01 7.32
N TRP A 114 6.84 16.80 6.64
CA TRP A 114 5.85 16.32 5.67
C TRP A 114 5.86 17.18 4.41
N THR A 115 5.82 16.56 3.24
CA THR A 115 5.77 17.33 1.98
C THR A 115 4.39 17.95 1.75
N LEU A 116 3.34 17.28 2.22
CA LEU A 116 1.93 17.61 1.99
C LEU A 116 1.56 17.62 0.51
N PHE A 117 0.46 16.94 0.18
CA PHE A 117 0.05 16.74 -1.20
C PHE A 117 -1.41 17.12 -1.42
N ASP A 118 -1.69 17.59 -2.63
CA ASP A 118 -3.04 17.68 -3.17
C ASP A 118 -2.99 17.15 -4.61
N ASN A 119 -3.22 15.85 -4.77
CA ASN A 119 -3.14 15.17 -6.06
C ASN A 119 -4.46 14.45 -6.39
N LYS A 120 -4.50 13.66 -7.46
CA LYS A 120 -5.73 12.96 -7.87
C LYS A 120 -6.17 11.89 -6.85
N CYS A 121 -5.23 11.27 -6.15
CA CYS A 121 -5.54 10.14 -5.26
C CYS A 121 -5.90 10.57 -3.84
N PHE A 122 -5.14 11.51 -3.28
CA PHE A 122 -5.34 11.96 -1.91
C PHE A 122 -4.97 13.43 -1.72
N LYS A 123 -5.38 13.96 -0.57
CA LYS A 123 -4.92 15.24 -0.05
C LYS A 123 -4.41 15.04 1.36
N SER A 124 -3.31 15.68 1.73
CA SER A 124 -2.82 15.71 3.10
C SER A 124 -2.60 17.14 3.57
N GLU A 125 -2.93 17.36 4.84
CA GLU A 125 -2.94 18.69 5.44
C GLU A 125 -2.53 18.60 6.91
N ILE A 126 -1.94 19.68 7.41
CA ILE A 126 -1.76 19.90 8.84
C ILE A 126 -2.57 21.12 9.23
N THR A 127 -3.53 20.93 10.12
CA THR A 127 -4.34 22.02 10.67
C THR A 127 -4.27 21.99 12.20
N GLY A 128 -3.72 23.05 12.79
CA GLY A 128 -3.44 23.07 14.23
C GLY A 128 -2.35 22.05 14.57
N THR A 129 -2.70 21.04 15.36
CA THR A 129 -1.80 19.95 15.79
C THR A 129 -2.24 18.60 15.24
N GLN A 130 -2.99 18.61 14.12
CA GLN A 130 -3.58 17.41 13.55
C GLN A 130 -3.16 17.29 12.09
N TYR A 131 -2.63 16.12 11.75
CA TYR A 131 -2.32 15.74 10.38
C TYR A 131 -3.49 14.92 9.82
N SER A 132 -4.04 15.33 8.69
CA SER A 132 -5.16 14.63 8.06
C SER A 132 -4.81 14.16 6.66
N VAL A 133 -5.37 13.01 6.28
CA VAL A 133 -5.24 12.45 4.93
C VAL A 133 -6.63 12.12 4.42
N THR A 134 -6.99 12.72 3.29
CA THR A 134 -8.27 12.52 2.60
C THR A 134 -8.04 11.66 1.37
N ALA A 135 -8.61 10.46 1.33
CA ALA A 135 -8.72 9.67 0.10
C ALA A 135 -9.76 10.32 -0.80
N LYS A 136 -9.46 10.52 -2.10
CA LYS A 136 -10.34 11.21 -3.05
C LYS A 136 -11.20 10.27 -3.90
N GLY A 137 -11.45 9.05 -3.42
CA GLY A 137 -12.30 8.10 -4.12
C GLY A 137 -11.66 7.45 -5.35
N LEU A 138 -10.34 7.24 -5.37
CA LEU A 138 -9.76 6.25 -6.30
C LEU A 138 -10.01 4.86 -5.74
N ALA A 139 -11.16 4.29 -6.10
CA ALA A 139 -11.66 3.03 -5.57
C ALA A 139 -10.59 1.94 -5.61
N GLY A 140 -10.26 1.42 -4.43
CA GLY A 140 -9.36 0.31 -4.26
C GLY A 140 -7.87 0.61 -4.38
N ILE A 141 -7.49 1.86 -4.65
CA ILE A 141 -6.09 2.28 -4.79
C ILE A 141 -5.59 2.85 -3.47
N ALA A 142 -4.53 2.24 -2.93
CA ALA A 142 -3.82 2.79 -1.78
C ALA A 142 -2.87 3.88 -2.23
N CYS A 143 -2.86 4.99 -1.50
CA CYS A 143 -1.97 6.12 -1.74
C CYS A 143 -1.38 6.60 -0.43
N TRP A 144 -0.16 7.10 -0.51
CA TRP A 144 0.65 7.39 0.67
C TRP A 144 1.56 8.58 0.43
N GLU A 145 2.07 9.09 1.54
CA GLU A 145 3.26 9.93 1.56
C GLU A 145 4.19 9.49 2.67
N PHE A 146 5.44 9.91 2.55
CA PHE A 146 6.50 9.57 3.49
C PHE A 146 6.99 10.78 4.26
N SER A 147 7.47 10.50 5.45
CA SER A 147 8.28 11.37 6.29
C SER A 147 9.72 10.81 6.37
N TRP A 148 10.56 11.48 7.16
CA TRP A 148 11.89 11.02 7.54
C TRP A 148 11.91 10.62 9.02
N PRO A 149 12.95 9.93 9.53
CA PRO A 149 14.11 9.37 8.84
C PRO A 149 13.85 7.99 8.22
N LEU A 150 14.88 7.37 7.65
CA LEU A 150 14.88 5.94 7.32
C LEU A 150 15.07 5.15 8.62
N LEU A 151 14.21 4.16 8.85
CA LEU A 151 14.17 3.38 10.08
C LEU A 151 14.36 1.89 9.79
N GLU A 152 15.16 1.22 10.62
CA GLU A 152 15.40 -0.22 10.53
C GLU A 152 14.62 -0.98 11.61
N ASN A 153 15.00 -0.79 12.88
CA ASN A 153 14.37 -1.36 14.06
C ASN A 153 13.78 -0.23 14.87
N PHE A 154 12.48 -0.31 15.16
CA PHE A 154 11.78 0.76 15.85
C PHE A 154 10.47 0.28 16.47
N TYR A 155 10.04 0.96 17.52
CA TYR A 155 8.63 1.01 17.87
C TYR A 155 8.06 2.35 17.44
N LEU A 156 6.87 2.33 16.87
CA LEU A 156 6.12 3.51 16.47
C LEU A 156 4.74 3.48 17.12
N GLU A 157 4.31 4.63 17.62
CA GLU A 157 2.94 4.87 18.06
C GLU A 157 2.40 6.15 17.42
N THR A 158 1.17 6.10 16.92
CA THR A 158 0.43 7.29 16.47
C THR A 158 -1.02 7.21 16.94
N THR A 159 -1.63 8.35 17.27
CA THR A 159 -3.05 8.40 17.57
C THR A 159 -3.80 8.60 16.28
N VAL A 160 -4.63 7.62 15.89
CA VAL A 160 -5.55 7.74 14.76
C VAL A 160 -6.94 8.10 15.28
N GLU A 161 -7.56 9.10 14.66
CA GLU A 161 -8.96 9.46 14.88
C GLU A 161 -9.80 8.83 13.77
N MET A 162 -10.75 7.98 14.16
CA MET A 162 -11.63 7.27 13.22
C MET A 162 -12.43 8.28 12.38
N PRO A 163 -12.54 8.09 11.05
CA PRO A 163 -13.35 8.96 10.21
C PRO A 163 -14.79 9.07 10.72
N VAL A 164 -15.35 10.28 10.69
CA VAL A 164 -16.76 10.48 11.08
C VAL A 164 -17.72 9.86 10.07
N VAL A 165 -17.33 9.88 8.79
CA VAL A 165 -18.04 9.27 7.67
C VAL A 165 -17.04 8.44 6.88
N CYS A 166 -17.27 7.13 6.82
CA CYS A 166 -16.54 6.20 5.98
C CYS A 166 -17.33 4.90 5.79
N LEU A 167 -16.95 4.15 4.77
CA LEU A 167 -17.49 2.84 4.44
C LEU A 167 -16.72 1.74 5.19
N PRO A 168 -17.35 0.58 5.47
CA PRO A 168 -16.71 -0.51 6.22
C PRO A 168 -15.31 -0.92 5.74
N GLU A 169 -15.08 -0.91 4.42
CA GLU A 169 -13.82 -1.35 3.78
C GLU A 169 -12.83 -0.20 3.49
N ASP A 170 -13.15 1.05 3.87
CA ASP A 170 -12.20 2.16 3.77
C ASP A 170 -11.02 1.87 4.69
N ARG A 171 -9.80 1.95 4.13
CA ARG A 171 -8.57 1.52 4.83
C ARG A 171 -7.58 2.67 4.97
N PHE A 172 -6.94 2.74 6.12
CA PHE A 172 -5.94 3.76 6.43
C PHE A 172 -4.92 3.21 7.44
N GLY A 173 -3.74 3.82 7.49
CA GLY A 173 -2.74 3.47 8.48
C GLY A 173 -1.34 3.87 8.07
N ILE A 174 -0.37 3.05 8.45
CA ILE A 174 1.05 3.31 8.33
C ILE A 174 1.64 2.53 7.16
N ILE A 175 2.46 3.21 6.35
CA ILE A 175 3.38 2.57 5.44
C ILE A 175 4.80 2.61 6.03
N PHE A 176 5.53 1.49 6.02
CA PHE A 176 6.85 1.39 6.65
C PHE A 176 7.82 0.50 5.88
N ARG A 177 9.11 0.66 6.19
CA ARG A 177 10.25 0.07 5.46
C ARG A 177 10.08 0.17 3.95
N ALA A 178 9.63 1.32 3.48
CA ALA A 178 9.56 1.59 2.05
C ALA A 178 10.97 1.91 1.52
N PRO A 179 11.54 1.09 0.62
CA PRO A 179 12.88 1.34 0.08
C PRO A 179 12.91 2.55 -0.87
N ASP A 180 11.76 2.87 -1.47
CA ASP A 180 11.57 3.97 -2.41
C ASP A 180 10.15 4.54 -2.26
N ASN A 181 9.62 5.21 -3.28
CA ASN A 181 8.31 5.86 -3.21
C ASN A 181 7.14 4.96 -3.62
N ASP A 182 7.40 3.77 -4.18
CA ASP A 182 6.38 2.99 -4.89
C ASP A 182 5.95 1.74 -4.12
N ARG A 183 6.71 1.33 -3.10
CA ARG A 183 6.50 0.05 -2.40
C ARG A 183 6.84 0.10 -0.91
N GLY A 184 6.34 -0.87 -0.16
CA GLY A 184 6.56 -0.97 1.28
C GLY A 184 5.52 -1.87 1.97
N TYR A 185 5.59 -1.95 3.29
CA TYR A 185 4.60 -2.64 4.09
C TYR A 185 3.50 -1.69 4.57
N LEU A 186 2.25 -2.12 4.52
CA LEU A 186 1.08 -1.36 4.92
C LEU A 186 0.39 -2.04 6.10
N TYR A 187 0.53 -1.46 7.29
CA TYR A 187 -0.26 -1.81 8.46
C TYR A 187 -1.44 -0.85 8.58
N GLY A 188 -2.66 -1.35 8.51
CA GLY A 188 -3.82 -0.46 8.57
C GLY A 188 -5.06 -1.05 9.18
N TYR A 189 -5.97 -0.14 9.50
CA TYR A 189 -7.32 -0.42 9.96
C TYR A 189 -8.32 -0.19 8.84
N THR A 190 -9.42 -0.90 8.90
CA THR A 190 -10.64 -0.57 8.19
C THR A 190 -11.63 0.12 9.12
N CYS A 191 -12.57 0.89 8.58
CA CYS A 191 -13.58 1.56 9.39
C CYS A 191 -14.48 0.63 10.19
N ASP A 192 -14.66 -0.62 9.77
CA ASP A 192 -15.38 -1.64 10.54
C ASP A 192 -14.53 -2.34 11.62
N GLY A 193 -13.30 -1.89 11.86
CA GLY A 193 -12.48 -2.34 12.98
C GLY A 193 -11.67 -3.61 12.70
N ARG A 194 -11.41 -3.93 11.43
CA ARG A 194 -10.42 -4.96 11.08
C ARG A 194 -9.03 -4.34 10.97
N TYR A 195 -8.02 -5.14 11.31
CA TYR A 195 -6.62 -4.82 11.05
C TYR A 195 -6.03 -5.78 10.02
N THR A 196 -5.04 -5.32 9.27
CA THR A 196 -4.30 -6.16 8.32
C THR A 196 -2.89 -5.61 8.09
N LEU A 197 -1.97 -6.50 7.74
CA LEU A 197 -0.63 -6.16 7.29
C LEU A 197 -0.39 -6.76 5.90
N THR A 198 -0.01 -5.93 4.95
CA THR A 198 0.26 -6.31 3.57
C THR A 198 1.60 -5.75 3.09
N ALA A 199 2.28 -6.43 2.18
CA ALA A 199 3.41 -5.89 1.42
C ALA A 199 2.93 -5.55 0.01
N TRP A 200 3.20 -4.32 -0.46
CA TRP A 200 2.95 -3.91 -1.84
C TRP A 200 4.26 -3.88 -2.60
N ASP A 201 4.32 -4.51 -3.78
CA ASP A 201 5.55 -4.66 -4.57
C ASP A 201 5.90 -3.44 -5.44
N GLY A 202 4.98 -2.50 -5.59
CA GLY A 202 5.13 -1.34 -6.47
C GLY A 202 4.54 -1.51 -7.87
N VAL A 203 4.00 -2.69 -8.19
CA VAL A 203 3.59 -3.06 -9.55
C VAL A 203 2.16 -3.59 -9.56
N GLU A 204 1.96 -4.84 -9.16
CA GLU A 204 0.64 -5.50 -9.22
C GLU A 204 0.36 -6.40 -8.01
N THR A 205 1.38 -6.77 -7.22
CA THR A 205 1.22 -7.78 -6.18
C THR A 205 1.07 -7.15 -4.81
N THR A 206 -0.06 -7.44 -4.17
CA THR A 206 -0.21 -7.28 -2.71
C THR A 206 -0.05 -8.64 -2.04
N THR A 207 1.03 -8.83 -1.29
CA THR A 207 1.20 -10.02 -0.43
C THR A 207 0.54 -9.75 0.92
N VAL A 208 -0.35 -10.65 1.35
CA VAL A 208 -0.98 -10.56 2.67
C VAL A 208 -0.10 -11.26 3.71
N LEU A 209 0.44 -10.50 4.66
CA LEU A 209 1.27 -11.02 5.76
C LEU A 209 0.43 -11.33 7.01
N VAL A 210 -0.54 -10.46 7.29
CA VAL A 210 -1.59 -10.69 8.30
C VAL A 210 -2.95 -10.49 7.63
N PRO A 211 -3.76 -11.56 7.48
CA PRO A 211 -5.10 -11.47 6.92
C PRO A 211 -6.00 -10.49 7.70
N PRO A 212 -7.00 -9.87 7.05
CA PRO A 212 -7.97 -9.02 7.74
C PRO A 212 -8.65 -9.75 8.89
N ALA A 213 -8.53 -9.22 10.10
CA ALA A 213 -9.12 -9.78 11.31
C ALA A 213 -9.76 -8.69 12.16
N ALA A 214 -10.95 -8.96 12.72
CA ALA A 214 -11.66 -8.03 13.59
C ALA A 214 -11.13 -8.11 15.03
N THR A 215 -11.22 -7.00 15.76
CA THR A 215 -10.83 -6.94 17.17
C THR A 215 -11.67 -5.92 17.92
N SER A 216 -11.97 -6.17 19.20
CA SER A 216 -12.58 -5.18 20.09
C SER A 216 -11.58 -4.15 20.63
N ALA A 217 -10.29 -4.31 20.34
CA ALA A 217 -9.25 -3.36 20.76
C ALA A 217 -9.29 -2.05 19.97
N ILE A 218 -9.98 -2.00 18.82
CA ILE A 218 -10.17 -0.81 18.00
C ILE A 218 -11.59 -0.28 18.27
N ASP A 219 -11.69 0.94 18.79
CA ASP A 219 -12.98 1.65 18.92
C ASP A 219 -13.35 2.23 17.55
N THR A 220 -14.42 1.74 16.95
CA THR A 220 -14.90 2.13 15.62
C THR A 220 -15.91 3.26 15.66
N SER A 221 -16.20 3.84 16.83
CA SER A 221 -17.13 4.95 16.94
C SER A 221 -16.62 6.15 16.12
N PRO A 222 -17.50 6.88 15.41
CA PRO A 222 -17.12 8.09 14.67
C PRO A 222 -16.32 9.08 15.54
N GLY A 223 -15.11 9.46 15.12
CA GLY A 223 -14.23 10.35 15.88
C GLY A 223 -13.53 9.71 17.10
N ALA A 224 -13.65 8.39 17.31
CA ALA A 224 -12.91 7.70 18.35
C ALA A 224 -11.41 7.77 18.11
N LYS A 225 -10.64 7.90 19.20
CA LYS A 225 -9.18 7.95 19.15
C LYS A 225 -8.59 6.60 19.52
N ASN A 226 -7.78 6.04 18.62
CA ASN A 226 -7.09 4.77 18.79
C ASN A 226 -5.57 4.99 18.72
N ARG A 227 -4.79 4.33 19.58
CA ARG A 227 -3.33 4.27 19.44
C ARG A 227 -2.98 3.13 18.50
N MET A 228 -2.50 3.44 17.29
CA MET A 228 -1.95 2.46 16.36
C MET A 228 -0.47 2.27 16.67
N GLY A 229 -0.08 1.05 17.03
CA GLY A 229 1.29 0.70 17.43
C GLY A 229 1.91 -0.34 16.51
N LEU A 230 3.19 -0.15 16.18
CA LEU A 230 3.95 -1.04 15.31
C LEU A 230 5.36 -1.22 15.88
N LEU A 231 5.73 -2.45 16.23
CA LEU A 231 7.11 -2.80 16.57
C LEU A 231 7.73 -3.56 15.41
N VAL A 232 8.85 -3.05 14.91
CA VAL A 232 9.66 -3.64 13.86
C VAL A 232 11.03 -4.02 14.45
N SER A 233 11.38 -5.29 14.39
CA SER A 233 12.64 -5.83 14.91
C SER A 233 13.18 -6.91 13.97
N GLY A 234 14.18 -6.58 13.17
CA GLY A 234 14.73 -7.49 12.16
C GLY A 234 13.66 -7.86 11.13
N ALA A 235 13.32 -9.13 11.03
CA ALA A 235 12.26 -9.62 10.14
C ALA A 235 10.87 -9.63 10.79
N ASP A 236 10.79 -9.39 12.10
CA ASP A 236 9.55 -9.53 12.88
C ASP A 236 8.80 -8.20 13.00
N TYR A 237 7.50 -8.26 12.69
CA TYR A 237 6.58 -7.13 12.76
C TYR A 237 5.45 -7.46 13.73
N TYR A 238 5.28 -6.68 14.78
CA TYR A 238 4.22 -6.85 15.78
C TYR A 238 3.25 -5.68 15.71
N LEU A 239 1.97 -6.02 15.58
CA LEU A 239 0.87 -5.06 15.41
C LEU A 239 0.14 -4.86 16.74
N TYR A 240 -0.16 -3.62 17.07
CA TYR A 240 -0.85 -3.25 18.31
C TYR A 240 -1.98 -2.24 18.04
N ALA A 241 -3.09 -2.38 18.76
CA ALA A 241 -4.13 -1.35 18.87
C ALA A 241 -4.37 -1.03 20.34
N ASN A 242 -4.32 0.24 20.71
CA ASN A 242 -4.56 0.71 22.09
C ASN A 242 -3.70 0.00 23.15
N GLY A 243 -2.47 -0.38 22.78
CA GLY A 243 -1.53 -1.11 23.64
C GLY A 243 -1.77 -2.63 23.70
N TYR A 244 -2.80 -3.16 23.02
CA TYR A 244 -3.06 -4.60 22.93
C TYR A 244 -2.37 -5.20 21.71
N PHE A 245 -1.65 -6.30 21.91
CA PHE A 245 -1.09 -7.11 20.83
C PHE A 245 -2.21 -7.70 19.96
N LEU A 246 -2.07 -7.60 18.64
CA LEU A 246 -3.03 -8.10 17.67
C LEU A 246 -2.50 -9.30 16.89
N ALA A 247 -1.33 -9.16 16.29
CA ALA A 247 -0.71 -10.18 15.45
C ALA A 247 0.77 -9.93 15.26
N GLN A 248 1.46 -10.97 14.81
CA GLN A 248 2.85 -10.94 14.37
C GLN A 248 2.93 -11.41 12.92
N ALA A 249 3.86 -10.84 12.16
CA ALA A 249 4.32 -11.37 10.89
C ALA A 249 5.85 -11.44 10.87
N LEU A 250 6.36 -12.32 10.00
CA LEU A 250 7.79 -12.39 9.66
C LEU A 250 7.93 -12.23 8.16
N ASP A 251 8.74 -11.27 7.72
CA ASP A 251 9.02 -11.04 6.29
C ASP A 251 10.35 -10.30 6.11
N VAL A 252 11.06 -10.60 5.01
CA VAL A 252 12.39 -10.03 4.69
C VAL A 252 12.44 -9.30 3.34
N THR A 253 11.28 -9.08 2.71
CA THR A 253 11.19 -8.44 1.38
C THR A 253 11.80 -7.04 1.36
N TYR A 254 11.54 -6.23 2.40
CA TYR A 254 12.15 -4.92 2.62
C TYR A 254 12.86 -4.92 3.98
N PHE A 255 14.08 -5.46 4.00
CA PHE A 255 14.84 -5.64 5.25
C PHE A 255 15.65 -4.40 5.66
N ASP A 256 16.18 -3.67 4.69
CA ASP A 256 17.03 -2.49 4.91
C ASP A 256 16.25 -1.31 5.55
N PRO A 257 16.95 -0.35 6.19
CA PRO A 257 16.32 0.86 6.69
C PRO A 257 15.50 1.56 5.60
N GLY A 258 14.22 1.82 5.88
CA GLY A 258 13.29 2.35 4.88
C GLY A 258 12.43 3.49 5.40
N LYS A 259 11.72 4.14 4.48
CA LYS A 259 10.86 5.28 4.80
C LYS A 259 9.64 4.84 5.60
N LEU A 260 9.10 5.81 6.33
CA LEU A 260 7.90 5.70 7.13
C LEU A 260 6.89 6.75 6.65
N GLY A 261 5.60 6.44 6.69
CA GLY A 261 4.57 7.35 6.27
C GLY A 261 3.16 6.91 6.62
N TYR A 262 2.18 7.61 6.07
CA TYR A 262 0.76 7.26 6.18
C TYR A 262 0.18 6.93 4.83
N PHE A 263 -0.81 6.03 4.82
CA PHE A 263 -1.57 5.69 3.63
C PHE A 263 -3.08 5.78 3.88
N VAL A 264 -3.81 5.95 2.78
CA VAL A 264 -5.27 5.86 2.71
C VAL A 264 -5.68 5.10 1.45
N ARG A 265 -6.83 4.42 1.50
CA ARG A 265 -7.43 3.68 0.39
C ARG A 265 -8.95 3.72 0.54
N ALA A 266 -9.62 4.44 -0.36
CA ALA A 266 -11.07 4.42 -0.43
C ALA A 266 -11.56 3.06 -0.98
N ALA A 267 -12.61 2.52 -0.40
CA ALA A 267 -13.26 1.31 -0.87
C ALA A 267 -13.97 1.53 -2.20
N THR A 268 -14.55 2.71 -2.37
CA THR A 268 -15.32 3.14 -3.54
C THR A 268 -14.86 4.53 -4.01
N GLU A 269 -15.65 5.16 -4.87
CA GLU A 269 -15.47 6.53 -5.33
C GLU A 269 -15.86 7.58 -4.28
N GLU A 270 -16.40 7.16 -3.13
CA GLU A 270 -16.72 8.06 -2.03
C GLU A 270 -15.44 8.44 -1.27
N PRO A 271 -15.16 9.74 -1.08
CA PRO A 271 -14.00 10.18 -0.33
C PRO A 271 -14.22 10.01 1.18
N PHE A 272 -13.14 9.80 1.91
CA PHE A 272 -13.13 9.83 3.37
C PHE A 272 -11.84 10.49 3.88
N THR A 273 -11.89 11.01 5.10
CA THR A 273 -10.75 11.64 5.76
C THR A 273 -10.45 10.93 7.07
N VAL A 274 -9.19 10.53 7.24
CA VAL A 274 -8.64 10.08 8.52
C VAL A 274 -7.73 11.17 9.08
N ALA A 275 -7.65 11.26 10.40
CA ALA A 275 -6.76 12.18 11.06
C ALA A 275 -5.84 11.49 12.06
N TYR A 276 -4.67 12.08 12.26
CA TYR A 276 -3.61 11.58 13.11
C TYR A 276 -3.11 12.68 14.03
N ASP A 277 -2.72 12.27 15.23
CA ASP A 277 -2.12 13.11 16.27
C ASP A 277 -0.96 12.36 16.92
N LYS A 278 0.11 13.08 17.27
CA LYS A 278 1.33 12.57 17.93
C LYS A 278 1.91 11.30 17.32
N LEU A 279 2.81 11.45 16.36
CA LEU A 279 3.68 10.36 15.93
C LEU A 279 4.89 10.27 16.87
N LYS A 280 5.05 9.14 17.56
CA LYS A 280 6.18 8.85 18.46
C LYS A 280 6.98 7.69 17.94
N ILE A 281 8.30 7.79 18.02
CA ILE A 281 9.22 6.77 17.53
C ILE A 281 10.26 6.48 18.62
N TRP A 282 10.53 5.20 18.84
CA TRP A 282 11.62 4.67 19.65
C TRP A 282 12.54 3.87 18.73
N VAL A 283 13.84 4.18 18.78
CA VAL A 283 14.92 3.51 18.05
C VAL A 283 16.07 3.20 18.99
#